data_AF-A0A7C1GTK8-F1
#
_entry.id   AF-A0A7C1GTK8-F1
#
_cell.length_a   1.000
_cell.length_b   1.000
_cell.length_c   1.000
_cell.angle_alpha   90.00
_cell.angle_beta   90.00
_cell.angle_gamma   90.00
#
_symmetry.space_group_name_H-M   'P 1'
#
loop_
_entity.id
_entity.type
_entity.pdbx_description
1 polymer ?
#
loop_
_entity_poly.entity_id
_entity_poly.type
_entity_poly.pdbx_seq_one_letter_code
_entity_poly.pdbx_strand_id
1 'polypeptide(L)'
;MRKTFIIIFLLITIVASLAIARYDLDGTLTVTQAYVNTAGGGYKLDISQICLHLLYEIGIDVLWKEVFLGAEKYGCVLCPFDKVIVFFKDETGLESAAVVAADKDRFAQEFLNGVPTYLTL
;
A
#
# COMPACT_ATOMS: atom_id res chain seq x y z
N MET A 1 1.75 -15.07 43.16
CA MET A 1 2.88 -15.05 42.19
C MET A 1 2.59 -15.90 40.96
N ARG A 2 2.37 -17.22 41.08
CA ARG A 2 2.21 -18.14 39.92
C ARG A 2 1.10 -17.76 38.91
N LYS A 3 -0.07 -17.29 39.39
CA LYS A 3 -1.18 -16.83 38.52
C LYS A 3 -0.87 -15.54 37.77
N THR A 4 -0.12 -14.62 38.39
CA THR A 4 0.27 -13.33 37.80
C THR A 4 1.24 -13.53 36.64
N PHE A 5 2.20 -14.45 36.78
CA PHE A 5 3.13 -14.81 35.71
C PHE A 5 2.42 -15.44 34.50
N ILE A 6 1.40 -16.28 34.73
CA ILE A 6 0.62 -16.89 33.65
C ILE A 6 -0.14 -15.81 32.86
N ILE A 7 -0.75 -14.85 33.54
CA ILE A 7 -1.49 -13.75 32.89
C ILE A 7 -0.54 -12.86 32.07
N ILE A 8 0.62 -12.50 32.63
CA ILE A 8 1.62 -11.68 31.91
C ILE A 8 2.14 -12.43 30.69
N PHE A 9 2.46 -13.72 30.82
CA PHE A 9 2.92 -14.54 29.70
C PHE A 9 1.85 -14.66 28.61
N LEU A 10 0.58 -14.83 28.99
CA LEU A 10 -0.55 -14.85 28.06
C LEU A 10 -0.73 -13.50 27.34
N LEU A 11 -0.54 -12.39 28.05
CA LEU A 11 -0.62 -11.05 27.47
C LEU A 11 0.51 -10.84 26.44
N ILE A 12 1.72 -11.27 26.77
CA ILE A 12 2.88 -11.18 25.87
C ILE A 12 2.67 -12.05 24.63
N THR A 13 2.14 -13.27 24.76
CA THR A 13 1.86 -14.13 23.59
C THR A 13 0.72 -13.58 22.74
N ILE A 14 -0.31 -12.97 23.33
CA ILE A 14 -1.37 -12.28 22.56
C ILE A 14 -0.81 -11.07 21.82
N VAL A 15 -0.01 -10.23 22.47
CA VAL A 15 0.60 -9.05 21.83
C VAL A 15 1.60 -9.47 20.75
N ALA A 16 2.40 -10.50 21.00
CA ALA A 16 3.34 -11.05 20.04
C ALA A 16 2.60 -11.69 18.85
N SER A 17 1.52 -12.43 19.06
CA SER A 17 0.71 -12.99 17.96
C SER A 17 -0.06 -11.93 17.20
N LEU A 18 -0.50 -10.83 17.83
CA LEU A 18 -1.07 -9.68 17.12
C LEU A 18 -0.01 -8.94 16.30
N ALA A 19 1.22 -8.82 16.81
CA ALA A 19 2.35 -8.25 16.10
C ALA A 19 2.78 -9.16 14.94
N ILE A 20 2.84 -10.48 15.15
CA ILE A 20 3.11 -11.46 14.10
C ILE A 20 1.98 -11.45 13.08
N ALA A 21 0.70 -11.42 13.45
CA ALA A 21 -0.40 -11.31 12.49
C ALA A 21 -0.40 -9.98 11.69
N ARG A 22 0.25 -8.93 12.19
CA ARG A 22 0.54 -7.72 11.40
C ARG A 22 1.69 -7.90 10.41
N TYR A 23 2.60 -8.83 10.66
CA TYR A 23 3.78 -9.13 9.82
C TYR A 23 3.62 -10.40 8.96
N ASP A 24 2.71 -11.30 9.33
CA ASP A 24 2.30 -12.54 8.67
C ASP A 24 1.13 -12.25 7.72
N LEU A 25 1.21 -11.10 7.06
CA LEU A 25 0.48 -10.85 5.84
C LEU A 25 1.40 -11.33 4.71
N ASP A 26 1.48 -12.65 4.52
CA ASP A 26 1.88 -13.23 3.23
C ASP A 26 0.86 -12.87 2.11
N GLY A 27 -0.20 -12.14 2.48
CA GLY A 27 -1.22 -11.55 1.62
C GLY A 27 -0.60 -10.69 0.52
N THR A 28 -0.41 -11.32 -0.63
CA THR A 28 0.11 -10.66 -1.82
C THR A 28 -0.96 -9.71 -2.34
N LEU A 29 -0.65 -8.41 -2.41
CA LEU A 29 -1.55 -7.39 -2.96
C LEU A 29 -1.22 -7.14 -4.43
N THR A 30 -2.04 -7.61 -5.35
CA THR A 30 -1.78 -7.42 -6.78
C THR A 30 -2.29 -6.05 -7.24
N VAL A 31 -1.41 -5.14 -7.66
CA VAL A 31 -1.83 -3.85 -8.26
C VAL A 31 -2.50 -4.13 -9.60
N THR A 32 -3.75 -3.69 -9.76
CA THR A 32 -4.51 -3.86 -11.01
C THR A 32 -4.43 -2.61 -11.87
N GLN A 33 -4.40 -1.43 -11.26
CA GLN A 33 -4.38 -0.16 -11.97
C GLN A 33 -3.86 0.96 -11.04
N ALA A 34 -3.24 2.00 -11.61
CA ALA A 34 -3.11 3.28 -10.92
C ALA A 34 -3.68 4.43 -11.75
N TYR A 35 -4.11 5.48 -11.07
CA TYR A 35 -4.53 6.72 -11.69
C TYR A 35 -3.80 7.87 -11.01
N VAL A 36 -3.12 8.69 -11.79
CA VAL A 36 -2.45 9.87 -11.27
C VAL A 36 -3.32 11.06 -11.59
N ASN A 37 -3.74 11.78 -10.56
CA ASN A 37 -4.47 13.02 -10.64
C ASN A 37 -3.51 14.17 -10.34
N THR A 38 -3.22 14.98 -11.36
CA THR A 38 -2.38 16.18 -11.23
C THR A 38 -3.20 17.44 -11.46
N ALA A 39 -2.70 18.58 -10.99
CA ALA A 39 -3.30 19.89 -11.30
C ALA A 39 -3.42 20.18 -12.81
N GLY A 40 -2.57 19.55 -13.64
CA GLY A 40 -2.58 19.67 -15.11
C GLY A 40 -3.53 18.71 -15.83
N GLY A 41 -4.28 17.87 -15.09
CA GLY A 41 -5.09 16.79 -15.63
C GLY A 41 -4.66 15.44 -15.07
N GLY A 42 -5.52 14.43 -15.19
CA GLY A 42 -5.23 13.09 -14.70
C GLY A 42 -5.01 12.09 -15.83
N TYR A 43 -4.14 11.13 -15.61
CA TYR A 43 -3.86 10.06 -16.56
C TYR A 43 -3.95 8.70 -15.88
N LYS A 44 -4.47 7.73 -16.63
CA LYS A 44 -4.56 6.33 -16.22
C LYS A 44 -3.22 5.65 -16.51
N LEU A 45 -2.70 4.97 -15.50
CA LEU A 45 -1.52 4.12 -15.62
C LEU A 45 -1.98 2.67 -15.49
N ASP A 46 -1.86 1.95 -16.59
CA ASP A 46 -2.20 0.53 -16.63
C ASP A 46 -1.01 -0.27 -16.05
N ILE A 47 -1.16 -0.76 -14.82
CA ILE A 47 -0.14 -1.54 -14.08
C ILE A 47 -0.52 -3.03 -14.09
N SER A 48 -1.46 -3.45 -14.95
CA SER A 48 -2.18 -4.73 -14.92
C SER A 48 -1.35 -6.02 -14.89
N GLN A 49 -0.02 -5.96 -14.90
CA GLN A 49 0.86 -7.13 -14.94
C GLN A 49 1.91 -7.20 -13.82
N ILE A 50 1.88 -6.31 -12.82
CA ILE A 50 2.87 -6.38 -11.73
C ILE A 50 2.24 -6.92 -10.45
N CYS A 51 2.44 -8.22 -10.19
CA CYS A 51 2.23 -8.80 -8.87
C CYS A 51 3.30 -8.26 -7.92
N LEU A 52 2.97 -7.19 -7.20
CA LEU A 52 3.86 -6.57 -6.22
C LEU A 52 3.51 -7.03 -4.83
N HIS A 53 4.50 -7.41 -4.03
CA HIS A 53 4.25 -7.55 -2.59
C HIS A 53 4.27 -6.15 -1.97
N LEU A 54 3.14 -5.44 -2.03
CA LEU A 54 3.01 -4.05 -1.56
C LEU A 54 3.07 -3.89 -0.03
N LEU A 55 3.17 -5.01 0.70
CA LEU A 55 3.41 -5.01 2.14
C LEU A 55 4.89 -4.88 2.50
N TYR A 56 5.77 -4.99 1.50
CA TYR A 56 7.19 -4.69 1.64
C TYR A 56 7.53 -3.37 0.94
N GLU A 57 8.43 -2.61 1.56
CA GLU A 57 8.93 -1.33 1.04
C GLU A 57 9.44 -1.45 -0.40
N ILE A 58 10.09 -2.58 -0.74
CA ILE A 58 10.58 -2.89 -2.09
C ILE A 58 9.44 -2.92 -3.13
N GLY A 59 8.30 -3.53 -2.80
CA GLY A 59 7.16 -3.59 -3.72
C GLY A 59 6.56 -2.21 -3.96
N ILE A 60 6.54 -1.37 -2.93
CA ILE A 60 6.06 0.01 -3.03
C ILE A 60 7.05 0.88 -3.81
N ASP A 61 8.36 0.70 -3.66
CA ASP A 61 9.37 1.40 -4.43
C ASP A 61 9.28 1.10 -5.93
N VAL A 62 9.00 -0.15 -6.29
CA VAL A 62 8.76 -0.54 -7.68
C VAL A 62 7.49 0.13 -8.20
N LEU A 63 6.40 0.12 -7.43
CA LEU A 63 5.17 0.83 -7.79
C LEU A 63 5.42 2.33 -8.01
N TRP A 64 6.16 2.97 -7.11
CA TRP A 64 6.52 4.39 -7.23
C TRP A 64 7.31 4.66 -8.51
N LYS A 65 8.28 3.80 -8.83
CA LYS A 65 9.08 3.92 -10.06
C LYS A 65 8.20 3.86 -11.31
N GLU A 66 7.23 2.96 -11.37
CA GLU A 66 6.28 2.88 -12.49
C GLU A 66 5.40 4.12 -12.59
N VAL A 67 4.90 4.62 -11.45
CA VAL A 67 4.13 5.88 -11.38
C VAL A 67 4.94 7.05 -11.94
N PHE A 68 6.20 7.18 -11.51
CA PHE A 68 7.10 8.22 -11.95
C PHE A 68 7.43 8.12 -13.45
N LEU A 69 7.79 6.94 -13.94
CA LEU A 69 8.08 6.71 -15.36
C LEU A 69 6.86 6.97 -16.24
N GLY A 70 5.66 6.61 -15.78
CA GLY A 70 4.42 6.94 -16.46
C GLY A 70 4.19 8.45 -16.53
N ALA A 71 4.45 9.18 -15.45
CA ALA A 71 4.37 10.64 -15.44
C ALA A 71 5.25 11.27 -16.51
N GLU A 72 6.53 10.87 -16.56
CA GLU A 72 7.49 11.38 -17.56
C GLU A 72 7.03 11.06 -18.98
N LYS A 73 6.54 9.85 -19.24
CA LYS A 73 6.02 9.45 -20.56
C LYS A 73 4.85 10.31 -21.02
N TYR A 74 3.99 10.75 -20.12
CA TYR A 74 2.87 11.64 -20.42
C TYR A 74 3.24 13.14 -20.36
N GLY A 75 4.51 13.48 -20.13
CA GLY A 75 4.98 14.86 -20.03
C GLY A 75 4.52 15.58 -18.76
N CYS A 76 4.16 14.81 -17.73
CA CYS A 76 3.71 15.34 -16.44
C CYS A 76 4.87 15.40 -15.44
N VAL A 77 4.94 16.50 -14.68
CA VAL A 77 5.83 16.62 -13.52
C VAL A 77 4.98 16.44 -12.28
N LEU A 78 5.28 15.40 -11.49
CA LEU A 78 4.57 15.13 -10.24
C LEU A 78 4.90 16.20 -9.18
N CYS A 79 3.87 16.80 -8.61
CA CYS A 79 3.97 17.72 -7.50
C CYS A 79 3.59 17.03 -6.17
N PRO A 80 4.13 17.48 -5.02
CA PRO A 80 3.85 16.87 -3.71
C PRO A 80 2.36 16.84 -3.28
N PHE A 81 1.51 17.64 -3.93
CA PHE A 81 0.07 17.70 -3.67
C PHE A 81 -0.77 16.86 -4.66
N ASP A 82 -0.16 16.38 -5.74
CA ASP A 82 -0.83 15.49 -6.67
C ASP A 82 -1.17 14.17 -5.97
N LYS A 83 -2.18 13.47 -6.48
CA LYS A 83 -2.70 12.25 -5.87
C LYS A 83 -2.58 11.06 -6.80
N VAL A 84 -2.18 9.93 -6.25
CA VAL A 84 -2.18 8.64 -6.94
C VAL A 84 -3.26 7.79 -6.31
N ILE A 85 -4.19 7.32 -7.13
CA ILE A 85 -5.18 6.32 -6.77
C ILE A 85 -4.64 4.98 -7.23
N VAL A 86 -4.39 4.06 -6.30
CA VAL A 86 -3.87 2.72 -6.59
C VAL A 86 -4.98 1.72 -6.32
N PHE A 87 -5.34 0.97 -7.35
CA PHE A 87 -6.27 -0.16 -7.27
C PHE A 87 -5.47 -1.45 -7.14
N PHE A 88 -5.85 -2.29 -6.20
CA PHE A 88 -5.19 -3.57 -5.95
C PHE A 88 -6.18 -4.61 -5.45
N LYS A 89 -5.84 -5.87 -5.68
CA LYS A 89 -6.59 -7.02 -5.20
C LYS A 89 -5.81 -7.75 -4.12
N ASP A 90 -6.50 -8.17 -3.08
CA ASP A 90 -5.93 -9.09 -2.09
C ASP A 90 -5.95 -10.54 -2.60
N GLU A 91 -5.44 -11.45 -1.76
CA GLU A 91 -5.42 -12.89 -2.02
C GLU A 91 -6.82 -13.52 -2.20
N THR A 92 -7.87 -12.86 -1.71
CA THR A 92 -9.27 -13.29 -1.89
C THR A 92 -9.86 -12.79 -3.22
N GLY A 93 -9.12 -11.95 -3.95
CA GLY A 93 -9.54 -11.31 -5.19
C GLY A 93 -10.40 -10.07 -4.98
N LEU A 94 -10.57 -9.61 -3.74
CA LEU A 94 -11.33 -8.40 -3.40
C LEU A 94 -10.54 -7.17 -3.85
N GLU A 95 -11.17 -6.31 -4.65
CA GLU A 95 -10.54 -5.09 -5.14
C GLU A 95 -10.75 -3.94 -4.14
N SER A 96 -9.66 -3.22 -3.88
CA SER A 96 -9.61 -2.08 -2.98
C SER A 96 -8.83 -0.95 -3.64
N ALA A 97 -9.08 0.27 -3.17
CA ALA A 97 -8.37 1.45 -3.64
C ALA A 97 -7.70 2.24 -2.49
N ALA A 98 -6.45 2.65 -2.74
CA ALA A 98 -5.68 3.57 -1.91
C ALA A 98 -5.55 4.93 -2.60
N VAL A 99 -5.69 6.02 -1.85
CA VAL A 99 -5.38 7.37 -2.35
C VAL A 99 -4.17 7.90 -1.59
N VAL A 100 -3.06 8.08 -2.28
CA VAL A 100 -1.77 8.48 -1.69
C VAL A 100 -1.21 9.72 -2.39
N ALA A 101 -0.33 10.45 -1.72
CA ALA A 101 0.40 11.56 -2.31
C ALA A 101 1.34 11.07 -3.42
N ALA A 102 1.41 11.82 -4.53
CA ALA A 102 2.40 11.61 -5.59
C ALA A 102 3.77 12.20 -5.19
N ASP A 103 4.27 11.78 -4.04
CA ASP A 103 5.50 12.27 -3.43
C ASP A 103 6.30 11.06 -2.93
N LYS A 104 7.56 10.93 -3.36
CA LYS A 104 8.37 9.75 -3.10
C LYS A 104 8.48 9.43 -1.60
N ASP A 105 8.69 10.46 -0.79
CA ASP A 105 8.96 10.29 0.64
C ASP A 105 7.69 9.94 1.42
N ARG A 106 6.53 10.36 0.91
CA ARG A 106 5.23 10.10 1.54
C ARG A 106 4.48 8.90 0.95
N PHE A 107 4.77 8.50 -0.28
CA PHE A 107 4.02 7.48 -1.01
C PHE A 107 3.95 6.16 -0.23
N ALA A 108 5.11 5.65 0.20
CA ALA A 108 5.18 4.40 0.96
C ALA A 108 4.49 4.51 2.32
N GLN A 109 4.73 5.61 3.03
CA GLN A 109 4.13 5.83 4.34
C GLN A 109 2.59 5.92 4.24
N GLU A 110 2.06 6.69 3.30
CA GLU A 110 0.61 6.84 3.11
C GLU A 110 -0.04 5.55 2.61
N PHE A 111 0.64 4.80 1.74
CA PHE A 111 0.14 3.52 1.25
C PHE A 111 0.00 2.50 2.40
N LEU A 112 1.07 2.32 3.20
CA LEU A 112 1.10 1.37 4.32
C LEU A 112 0.18 1.79 5.48
N ASN A 113 0.11 3.10 5.78
CA ASN A 113 -0.78 3.60 6.83
C ASN A 113 -2.26 3.64 6.38
N GLY A 114 -2.51 3.69 5.08
CA GLY A 114 -3.83 3.62 4.48
C GLY A 114 -4.45 2.22 4.50
N VAL A 115 -3.64 1.18 4.78
CA VAL A 115 -4.07 -0.24 4.82
C VAL A 115 -5.37 -0.52 5.58
N PRO A 116 -5.62 0.11 6.73
CA PRO A 116 -6.87 -0.11 7.48
C PRO A 116 -8.11 0.62 6.92
N THR A 117 -7.96 1.49 5.91
CA THR A 117 -8.97 2.49 5.52
C THR A 117 -9.29 2.49 4.02
N TYR A 118 -9.03 1.38 3.33
CA TYR A 118 -9.32 1.29 1.91
C TYR A 118 -10.82 1.24 1.64
N LEU A 119 -11.21 1.87 0.53
CA LEU A 119 -12.56 1.73 -0.01
C LEU A 119 -12.63 0.36 -0.68
N THR A 120 -13.42 -0.55 -0.11
CA THR A 120 -13.82 -1.78 -0.77
C THR A 120 -14.77 -1.43 -1.92
N LEU A 121 -14.47 -1.88 -3.13
CA LEU A 121 -15.24 -1.59 -4.34
C LEU A 121 -16.18 -2.74 -4.72
#